data_AF-A0A726KEP6-F1
#
_entry.id   AF-A0A726KEP6-F1
#
_cell.length_a   1.000
_cell.length_b   1.000
_cell.length_c   1.000
_cell.angle_alpha   90.00
_cell.angle_beta   90.00
_cell.angle_gamma   90.00
#
_symmetry.space_group_name_H-M   'P 1'
#
loop_
_entity.id
_entity.type
_entity.pdbx_description
1 polymer ?
#
loop_
_entity_poly.entity_id
_entity_poly.type
_entity_poly.pdbx_seq_one_letter_code
_entity_poly.pdbx_strand_id
1 'polypeptide(L)'
;MAFEKTIPLNEFITLQRGFDLPQDKRVMGDIPVVASTGVVGYHNEEKVLAPGVVIGRSGSIGGGQYITTNFWPLNTTLWVKDFKGHHPRFVYYLLRSIDFSQFNVGSGVPTLNRNHLSGILVADTSYSYEKEASDIIGILDDKIKLNKELNHTLEQISQTLFKSWFVDFDPVIDNALDAGNPIPEALQSRAELRQKIRNSADFKPLPADIRALFPAEFEETELGWMPKGWITTSFNDLIELIGGGTPKTSVEEFWNGDIPWFSVVDAPSESDVYVLTTEKKITIEGLNNSSAKLLRKGTTIISARGTVGKCAMVAV
;
A
#
# COMPACT_ATOMS: atom_id res chain seq x y z
N MET A 1 2.63 -7.67 -35.53
CA MET A 1 3.74 -8.43 -36.13
C MET A 1 3.67 -9.84 -35.57
N ALA A 2 3.52 -10.86 -36.42
CA ALA A 2 3.63 -12.23 -35.96
C ALA A 2 5.12 -12.55 -35.81
N PHE A 3 5.55 -13.07 -34.66
CA PHE A 3 6.92 -13.54 -34.49
C PHE A 3 7.15 -14.71 -35.45
N GLU A 4 8.25 -14.68 -36.21
CA GLU A 4 8.53 -15.65 -37.27
C GLU A 4 8.84 -17.06 -36.73
N LYS A 5 9.20 -17.17 -35.45
CA LYS A 5 9.52 -18.44 -34.78
C LYS A 5 8.93 -18.50 -33.39
N THR A 6 8.27 -19.62 -33.08
CA THR A 6 7.72 -19.91 -31.75
C THR A 6 8.23 -21.24 -31.24
N ILE A 7 8.40 -21.37 -29.92
CA ILE A 7 8.69 -22.64 -29.25
C ILE A 7 7.71 -22.89 -28.10
N PRO A 8 7.49 -24.16 -27.70
CA PRO A 8 6.70 -24.48 -26.52
C PRO A 8 7.28 -23.86 -25.23
N LEU A 9 6.42 -23.38 -24.32
CA LEU A 9 6.84 -22.75 -23.07
C LEU A 9 7.67 -23.68 -22.18
N ASN A 10 7.37 -24.98 -22.18
CA ASN A 10 8.17 -25.98 -21.46
C ASN A 10 9.55 -26.23 -22.10
N GLU A 11 9.74 -25.87 -23.36
CA GLU A 11 11.05 -25.81 -24.02
C GLU A 11 11.78 -24.50 -23.72
N PHE A 12 11.05 -23.39 -23.58
CA PHE A 12 11.57 -22.06 -23.21
C PHE A 12 12.04 -21.99 -21.74
N ILE A 13 11.30 -22.59 -20.80
CA ILE A 13 11.64 -22.61 -19.36
C ILE A 13 11.22 -23.92 -18.69
N THR A 14 11.78 -24.21 -17.52
CA THR A 14 11.33 -25.32 -16.66
C THR A 14 10.60 -24.77 -15.43
N LEU A 15 9.30 -25.06 -15.32
CA LEU A 15 8.52 -24.75 -14.12
C LEU A 15 8.49 -25.93 -13.13
N GLN A 16 8.69 -25.64 -11.85
CA GLN A 16 8.67 -26.61 -10.76
C GLN A 16 7.70 -26.18 -9.65
N ARG A 17 6.98 -27.15 -9.07
CA ARG A 17 6.17 -26.94 -7.87
C ARG A 17 7.07 -26.49 -6.71
N GLY A 18 6.61 -25.51 -5.94
CA GLY A 18 7.28 -25.12 -4.68
C GLY A 18 7.21 -26.21 -3.61
N PHE A 19 7.66 -25.85 -2.40
CA PHE A 19 7.90 -26.77 -1.30
C PHE A 19 6.89 -26.56 -0.18
N ASP A 20 6.58 -27.63 0.55
CA ASP A 20 5.70 -27.58 1.71
C ASP A 20 6.42 -26.90 2.88
N LEU A 21 5.84 -25.82 3.42
CA LEU A 21 6.30 -25.15 4.65
C LEU A 21 5.11 -24.62 5.46
N PRO A 22 4.50 -25.51 6.29
CA PRO A 22 3.45 -25.15 7.24
C PRO A 22 3.86 -24.00 8.17
N GLN A 23 2.89 -23.20 8.63
CA GLN A 23 3.15 -21.98 9.40
C GLN A 23 3.83 -22.26 10.75
N ASP A 24 3.49 -23.36 11.41
CA ASP A 24 4.08 -23.85 12.66
C ASP A 24 5.55 -24.26 12.54
N LYS A 25 6.03 -24.50 11.31
CA LYS A 25 7.44 -24.84 11.04
C LYS A 25 8.28 -23.62 10.63
N ARG A 26 7.67 -22.44 10.51
CA ARG A 26 8.40 -21.23 10.12
C ARG A 26 9.15 -20.68 11.33
N VAL A 27 10.46 -20.60 11.17
CA VAL A 27 11.37 -19.95 12.12
C VAL A 27 11.65 -18.53 11.64
N MET A 28 11.70 -17.57 12.58
CA MET A 28 12.00 -16.16 12.31
C MET A 28 13.33 -16.01 11.56
N GLY A 29 13.31 -15.21 10.49
CA GLY A 29 14.46 -14.90 9.65
C GLY A 29 14.05 -13.96 8.53
N ASP A 30 14.94 -13.75 7.55
CA ASP A 30 14.77 -12.73 6.51
C ASP A 30 14.53 -13.31 5.11
N ILE A 31 14.40 -14.64 4.99
CA ILE A 31 14.13 -15.30 3.71
C ILE A 31 12.64 -15.24 3.39
N PRO A 32 12.20 -14.55 2.32
CA PRO A 32 10.79 -14.46 1.98
C PRO A 32 10.19 -15.83 1.64
N VAL A 33 9.01 -16.09 2.21
CA VAL A 33 8.16 -17.24 1.89
C VAL A 33 7.11 -16.80 0.87
N VAL A 34 7.20 -17.32 -0.34
CA VAL A 34 6.43 -16.85 -1.50
C VAL A 34 5.25 -17.78 -1.77
N ALA A 35 4.03 -17.26 -1.69
CA ALA A 35 2.78 -17.95 -2.03
C ALA A 35 2.23 -17.48 -3.40
N SER A 36 1.07 -18.01 -3.82
CA SER A 36 0.44 -17.67 -5.11
C SER A 36 0.13 -16.18 -5.27
N THR A 37 -0.08 -15.45 -4.19
CA THR A 37 -0.53 -14.05 -4.18
C THR A 37 0.52 -13.05 -3.74
N GLY A 38 1.71 -13.50 -3.33
CA GLY A 38 2.72 -12.62 -2.75
C GLY A 38 3.60 -13.31 -1.72
N VAL A 39 4.47 -12.52 -1.09
CA VAL A 39 5.20 -12.92 0.11
C VAL A 39 4.22 -12.97 1.29
N VAL A 40 4.18 -14.09 2.01
CA VAL A 40 3.23 -14.36 3.12
C VAL A 40 3.92 -14.47 4.48
N GLY A 41 5.15 -13.98 4.56
CA GLY A 41 6.00 -14.02 5.76
C GLY A 41 7.43 -14.39 5.40
N TYR A 42 8.22 -14.68 6.43
CA TYR A 42 9.64 -14.95 6.30
C TYR A 42 10.04 -16.23 7.04
N HIS A 43 11.18 -16.77 6.64
CA HIS A 43 11.82 -17.94 7.21
C HIS A 43 13.34 -17.69 7.33
N ASN A 44 14.07 -18.58 7.99
CA ASN A 44 15.52 -18.49 8.15
C ASN A 44 16.30 -19.31 7.10
N GLU A 45 15.62 -20.11 6.29
CA GLU A 45 16.23 -20.95 5.25
C GLU A 45 15.61 -20.69 3.87
N GLU A 46 16.44 -20.73 2.84
CA GLU A 46 16.04 -20.68 1.44
C GLU A 46 15.91 -22.06 0.79
N LYS A 47 15.11 -22.12 -0.27
CA LYS A 47 15.09 -23.27 -1.20
C LYS A 47 15.53 -22.92 -2.61
N VAL A 48 15.48 -21.64 -2.96
CA VAL A 48 15.76 -21.15 -4.30
C VAL A 48 16.60 -19.88 -4.20
N LEU A 49 17.65 -19.82 -5.01
CA LEU A 49 18.51 -18.65 -5.13
C LEU A 49 17.88 -17.61 -6.07
N ALA A 50 18.11 -16.34 -5.81
CA ALA A 50 17.71 -15.27 -6.71
C ALA A 50 18.62 -15.14 -7.96
N PRO A 51 18.13 -14.49 -9.03
CA PRO A 51 16.77 -14.00 -9.22
C PRO A 51 15.78 -15.14 -9.53
N GLY A 52 14.55 -15.03 -9.02
CA GLY A 52 13.50 -16.03 -9.21
C GLY A 52 12.25 -15.46 -9.88
N VAL A 53 11.55 -16.32 -10.63
CA VAL A 53 10.22 -16.01 -11.15
C VAL A 53 9.23 -17.03 -10.61
N VAL A 54 8.14 -16.55 -10.03
CA VAL A 54 7.12 -17.38 -9.38
C VAL A 54 5.73 -17.00 -9.88
N ILE A 55 4.91 -18.01 -10.21
CA ILE A 55 3.51 -17.85 -10.59
C ILE A 55 2.61 -18.65 -9.63
N GLY A 56 1.37 -18.21 -9.50
CA GLY A 56 0.34 -18.93 -8.75
C GLY A 56 -0.03 -20.25 -9.39
N ARG A 57 -0.15 -21.31 -8.58
CA ARG A 57 -0.54 -22.66 -9.03
C ARG A 57 -1.88 -23.10 -8.44
N SER A 58 -2.14 -22.79 -7.17
CA SER A 58 -3.38 -23.18 -6.48
C SER A 58 -3.98 -22.00 -5.71
N GLY A 59 -5.29 -21.86 -5.77
CA GLY A 59 -6.06 -20.75 -5.22
C GLY A 59 -6.09 -19.55 -6.17
N SER A 60 -4.93 -18.93 -6.38
CA SER A 60 -4.70 -17.96 -7.45
C SER A 60 -3.79 -18.59 -8.50
N ILE A 61 -4.21 -18.55 -9.77
CA ILE A 61 -3.46 -19.10 -10.90
C ILE A 61 -2.81 -17.96 -11.69
N GLY A 62 -1.55 -18.17 -12.09
CA GLY A 62 -0.84 -17.24 -12.95
C GLY A 62 -0.34 -16.03 -12.18
N GLY A 63 -0.53 -14.85 -12.76
CA GLY A 63 0.17 -13.65 -12.32
C GLY A 63 1.68 -13.82 -12.53
N GLY A 64 2.47 -13.13 -11.73
CA GLY A 64 3.91 -13.28 -11.74
C GLY A 64 4.53 -12.46 -10.65
N GLN A 65 5.56 -13.01 -10.02
CA GLN A 65 6.37 -12.36 -9.01
C GLN A 65 7.83 -12.49 -9.42
N TYR A 66 8.53 -11.36 -9.48
CA TYR A 66 9.97 -11.31 -9.71
C TYR A 66 10.66 -11.12 -8.35
N ILE A 67 11.43 -12.13 -7.94
CA ILE A 67 12.05 -12.18 -6.61
C ILE A 67 13.54 -11.92 -6.76
N THR A 68 14.04 -10.86 -6.10
CA THR A 68 15.43 -10.39 -6.21
C THR A 68 16.33 -10.89 -5.07
N THR A 69 15.78 -11.63 -4.12
CA THR A 69 16.50 -12.24 -2.99
C THR A 69 16.25 -13.74 -2.92
N ASN A 70 17.13 -14.50 -2.25
CA ASN A 70 16.90 -15.93 -2.03
C ASN A 70 15.56 -16.14 -1.31
N PHE A 71 14.84 -17.22 -1.64
CA PHE A 71 13.46 -17.36 -1.21
C PHE A 71 13.00 -18.81 -1.04
N TRP A 72 11.84 -18.98 -0.43
CA TRP A 72 11.14 -20.24 -0.30
C TRP A 72 9.79 -20.19 -1.05
N PRO A 73 9.67 -20.75 -2.26
CA PRO A 73 8.38 -20.86 -2.93
C PRO A 73 7.54 -21.96 -2.29
N LEU A 74 6.30 -21.63 -1.90
CA LEU A 74 5.37 -22.60 -1.33
C LEU A 74 4.81 -23.56 -2.38
N ASN A 75 4.35 -24.71 -1.93
CA ASN A 75 3.67 -25.74 -2.73
C ASN A 75 2.46 -25.23 -3.55
N THR A 76 1.89 -24.08 -3.18
CA THR A 76 0.82 -23.37 -3.88
C THR A 76 1.30 -22.61 -5.12
N THR A 77 2.61 -22.62 -5.41
CA THR A 77 3.24 -21.91 -6.53
C THR A 77 3.88 -22.85 -7.55
N LEU A 78 4.15 -22.31 -8.74
CA LEU A 78 5.16 -22.82 -9.68
C LEU A 78 6.26 -21.77 -9.79
N TRP A 79 7.52 -22.17 -9.63
CA TRP A 79 8.68 -21.30 -9.83
C TRP A 79 9.50 -21.76 -11.02
N VAL A 80 10.23 -20.84 -11.64
CA VAL A 80 11.11 -21.14 -12.78
C VAL A 80 12.41 -21.77 -12.25
N LYS A 81 12.51 -23.08 -12.40
CA LYS A 81 13.67 -23.89 -12.01
C LYS A 81 14.88 -23.64 -12.91
N ASP A 82 14.62 -23.52 -14.19
CA ASP A 82 15.63 -23.36 -15.21
C ASP A 82 15.11 -22.40 -16.27
N PHE A 83 15.87 -21.33 -16.49
CA PHE A 83 15.58 -20.31 -17.49
C PHE A 83 16.07 -20.71 -18.88
N LYS A 84 16.82 -21.81 -19.01
CA LYS A 84 17.31 -22.37 -20.28
C LYS A 84 18.02 -21.36 -21.19
N GLY A 85 18.74 -20.43 -20.56
CA GLY A 85 19.47 -19.38 -21.26
C GLY A 85 18.66 -18.12 -21.56
N HIS A 86 17.37 -18.04 -21.19
CA HIS A 86 16.54 -16.85 -21.35
C HIS A 86 16.68 -15.88 -20.17
N HIS A 87 16.43 -14.59 -20.41
CA HIS A 87 16.58 -13.55 -19.41
C HIS A 87 15.50 -13.65 -18.30
N PRO A 88 15.85 -13.74 -17.00
CA PRO A 88 14.85 -13.96 -15.95
C PRO A 88 13.74 -12.92 -15.87
N ARG A 89 14.09 -11.64 -16.04
CA ARG A 89 13.10 -10.55 -15.99
C ARG A 89 12.19 -10.56 -17.23
N PHE A 90 12.71 -11.02 -18.38
CA PHE A 90 11.90 -11.20 -19.58
C PHE A 90 10.88 -12.32 -19.36
N VAL A 91 11.33 -13.45 -18.82
CA VAL A 91 10.46 -14.57 -18.44
C VAL A 91 9.35 -14.14 -17.48
N TYR A 92 9.67 -13.27 -16.52
CA TYR A 92 8.66 -12.68 -15.64
C TYR A 92 7.58 -11.91 -16.42
N TYR A 93 7.97 -11.01 -17.33
CA TYR A 93 7.02 -10.26 -18.16
C TYR A 93 6.23 -11.17 -19.10
N LEU A 94 6.90 -12.15 -19.71
CA LEU A 94 6.27 -13.15 -20.58
C LEU A 94 5.19 -13.91 -19.83
N LEU A 95 5.50 -14.46 -18.66
CA LEU A 95 4.52 -15.20 -17.86
C LEU A 95 3.36 -14.29 -17.42
N ARG A 96 3.61 -13.03 -17.08
CA ARG A 96 2.54 -12.07 -16.76
C ARG A 96 1.61 -11.74 -17.93
N SER A 97 2.10 -11.88 -19.17
CA SER A 97 1.34 -11.63 -20.39
C SER A 97 0.42 -12.79 -20.79
N ILE A 98 0.64 -13.98 -20.21
CA ILE A 98 -0.13 -15.19 -20.53
C ILE A 98 -1.37 -15.26 -19.63
N ASP A 99 -2.54 -15.44 -20.26
CA ASP A 99 -3.77 -15.75 -19.54
C ASP A 99 -3.81 -17.23 -19.13
N PHE A 100 -3.35 -17.50 -17.90
CA PHE A 100 -3.36 -18.86 -17.36
C PHE A 100 -4.75 -19.36 -16.92
N SER A 101 -5.78 -18.51 -16.90
CA SER A 101 -7.12 -18.90 -16.45
C SER A 101 -7.74 -19.97 -17.34
N GLN A 102 -7.39 -19.97 -18.63
CA GLN A 102 -7.83 -20.94 -19.63
C GLN A 102 -7.31 -22.36 -19.37
N PHE A 103 -6.30 -22.50 -18.52
CA PHE A 103 -5.68 -23.79 -18.18
C PHE A 103 -6.09 -24.28 -16.78
N ASN A 104 -7.09 -23.64 -16.16
CA ASN A 104 -7.64 -24.06 -14.88
C ASN A 104 -8.31 -25.44 -14.99
N VAL A 105 -7.96 -26.34 -14.08
CA VAL A 105 -8.57 -27.68 -13.96
C VAL A 105 -9.38 -27.89 -12.69
N GLY A 106 -9.43 -26.91 -11.79
CA GLY A 106 -10.13 -27.00 -10.52
C GLY A 106 -11.56 -26.45 -10.60
N SER A 107 -12.54 -27.26 -10.22
CA SER A 107 -13.96 -26.87 -10.17
C SER A 107 -14.33 -25.98 -8.97
N GLY A 108 -13.60 -26.10 -7.86
CA GLY A 108 -13.78 -25.27 -6.66
C GLY A 108 -12.59 -24.35 -6.37
N VAL A 109 -11.37 -24.92 -6.30
CA VAL A 109 -10.13 -24.16 -6.10
C VAL A 109 -9.37 -24.11 -7.42
N PRO A 110 -9.18 -22.92 -8.03
CA PRO A 110 -8.41 -22.79 -9.26
C PRO A 110 -7.05 -23.47 -9.12
N THR A 111 -6.75 -24.40 -10.02
CA THR A 111 -5.49 -25.15 -10.03
C THR A 111 -4.89 -25.19 -11.43
N LEU A 112 -3.60 -24.86 -11.53
CA LEU A 112 -2.80 -24.96 -12.74
C LEU A 112 -1.99 -26.27 -12.73
N ASN A 113 -2.19 -27.09 -13.76
CA ASN A 113 -1.39 -28.30 -13.97
C ASN A 113 -0.22 -27.98 -14.91
N ARG A 114 1.01 -28.28 -14.47
CA ARG A 114 2.23 -28.10 -15.27
C ARG A 114 2.13 -28.79 -16.64
N ASN A 115 1.46 -29.93 -16.73
CA ASN A 115 1.36 -30.69 -17.97
C ASN A 115 0.55 -29.98 -19.07
N HIS A 116 -0.24 -28.95 -18.73
CA HIS A 116 -1.01 -28.17 -19.70
C HIS A 116 -0.21 -27.01 -20.30
N LEU A 117 1.00 -26.76 -19.78
CA LEU A 117 1.83 -25.62 -20.19
C LEU A 117 2.64 -25.91 -21.46
N SER A 118 2.78 -27.18 -21.85
CA SER A 118 3.48 -27.57 -23.09
C SER A 118 2.77 -27.11 -24.37
N GLY A 119 1.46 -26.84 -24.30
CA GLY A 119 0.69 -26.33 -25.45
C GLY A 119 0.83 -24.83 -25.67
N ILE A 120 1.44 -24.09 -24.74
CA ILE A 120 1.61 -22.65 -24.86
C ILE A 120 2.82 -22.37 -25.73
N LEU A 121 2.59 -21.78 -26.90
CA LEU A 121 3.66 -21.32 -27.79
C LEU A 121 4.06 -19.90 -27.43
N VAL A 122 5.37 -19.66 -27.32
CA VAL A 122 5.95 -18.35 -27.08
C VAL A 122 6.95 -18.00 -28.18
N ALA A 123 7.17 -16.71 -28.41
CA ALA A 123 8.16 -16.26 -29.38
C ALA A 123 9.56 -16.70 -28.98
N ASP A 124 10.31 -17.27 -29.93
CA ASP A 124 11.70 -17.67 -29.73
C ASP A 124 12.61 -16.47 -29.98
N THR A 125 12.93 -15.75 -28.91
CA THR A 125 13.71 -14.50 -28.95
C THR A 125 15.17 -14.71 -28.58
N SER A 126 16.04 -13.82 -29.04
CA SER A 126 17.45 -13.83 -28.62
C SER A 126 17.60 -13.22 -27.23
N TYR A 127 18.56 -13.72 -26.44
CA TYR A 127 18.86 -13.17 -25.12
C TYR A 127 19.14 -11.65 -25.14
N SER A 128 19.80 -11.16 -26.20
CA SER A 128 20.07 -9.72 -26.37
C SER A 128 18.79 -8.90 -26.43
N TYR A 129 17.81 -9.37 -27.22
CA TYR A 129 16.51 -8.72 -27.33
C TYR A 129 15.73 -8.79 -26.02
N GLU A 130 15.73 -9.95 -25.37
CA GLU A 130 15.06 -10.16 -24.09
C GLU A 130 15.57 -9.23 -23.00
N LYS A 131 16.90 -9.05 -22.95
CA LYS A 131 17.55 -8.13 -22.03
C LYS A 131 17.14 -6.68 -22.33
N GLU A 132 17.24 -6.24 -23.58
CA GLU A 132 16.87 -4.87 -23.99
C GLU A 132 15.41 -4.55 -23.64
N ALA A 133 14.49 -5.45 -23.99
CA ALA A 133 13.07 -5.30 -23.66
C ALA A 133 12.83 -5.28 -22.14
N SER A 134 13.52 -6.15 -21.40
CA SER A 134 13.43 -6.21 -19.93
C SER A 134 13.97 -4.96 -19.25
N ASP A 135 15.04 -4.37 -19.77
CA ASP A 135 15.68 -3.19 -19.20
C ASP A 135 14.75 -1.97 -19.34
N ILE A 136 14.11 -1.80 -20.50
CA ILE A 136 13.16 -0.70 -20.75
C ILE A 136 11.96 -0.76 -19.80
N ILE A 137 11.29 -1.91 -19.72
CA ILE A 137 10.13 -2.08 -18.84
C ILE A 137 10.57 -2.08 -17.37
N GLY A 138 11.73 -2.69 -17.09
CA GLY A 138 12.28 -2.82 -15.77
C GLY A 138 12.58 -1.49 -15.09
N ILE A 139 13.10 -0.51 -15.82
CA ILE A 139 13.35 0.84 -15.31
C ILE A 139 12.04 1.47 -14.77
N LEU A 140 10.92 1.27 -15.46
CA LEU A 140 9.64 1.82 -15.03
C LEU A 140 9.11 1.11 -13.78
N ASP A 141 9.19 -0.23 -13.74
CA ASP A 141 8.79 -1.00 -12.55
C ASP A 141 9.63 -0.66 -11.33
N ASP A 142 10.95 -0.52 -11.50
CA ASP A 142 11.87 -0.16 -10.42
C ASP A 142 11.55 1.23 -9.89
N LYS A 143 11.21 2.18 -10.77
CA LYS A 143 10.77 3.53 -10.37
C LYS A 143 9.42 3.52 -9.66
N ILE A 144 8.46 2.71 -10.11
CA ILE A 144 7.16 2.55 -9.42
C ILE A 144 7.37 1.98 -8.02
N LYS A 145 8.20 0.94 -7.89
CA LYS A 145 8.54 0.32 -6.61
C LYS A 145 9.18 1.35 -5.67
N LEU A 146 10.22 2.05 -6.14
CA LEU A 146 10.91 3.08 -5.36
C LEU A 146 9.97 4.20 -4.91
N ASN A 147 9.08 4.67 -5.79
CA ASN A 147 8.11 5.71 -5.44
C ASN A 147 7.11 5.24 -4.38
N LYS A 148 6.67 3.98 -4.42
CA LYS A 148 5.80 3.41 -3.40
C LYS A 148 6.49 3.29 -2.04
N GLU A 149 7.75 2.83 -2.02
CA GLU A 149 8.57 2.75 -0.81
C GLU A 149 8.86 4.13 -0.22
N LEU A 150 9.12 5.12 -1.10
CA LEU A 150 9.29 6.52 -0.70
C LEU A 150 8.02 7.08 -0.08
N ASN A 151 6.87 6.90 -0.72
CA ASN A 151 5.58 7.38 -0.20
C ASN A 151 5.28 6.78 1.18
N HIS A 152 5.49 5.47 1.35
CA HIS A 152 5.31 4.81 2.63
C HIS A 152 6.25 5.39 3.71
N THR A 153 7.51 5.63 3.36
CA THR A 153 8.49 6.20 4.30
C THR A 153 8.11 7.65 4.68
N LEU A 154 7.70 8.47 3.71
CA LEU A 154 7.24 9.84 3.96
C LEU A 154 6.00 9.88 4.86
N GLU A 155 5.09 8.93 4.67
CA GLU A 155 3.92 8.77 5.53
C GLU A 155 4.33 8.41 6.97
N GLN A 156 5.22 7.44 7.16
CA GLN A 156 5.71 7.09 8.50
C GLN A 156 6.41 8.25 9.19
N ILE A 157 7.19 9.05 8.45
CA ILE A 157 7.79 10.29 8.95
C ILE A 157 6.69 11.28 9.35
N SER A 158 5.68 11.48 8.51
CA SER A 158 4.57 12.41 8.79
C SER A 158 3.79 12.01 10.05
N GLN A 159 3.43 10.73 10.20
CA GLN A 159 2.74 10.21 11.38
C GLN A 159 3.60 10.36 12.65
N THR A 160 4.91 10.08 12.55
CA THR A 160 5.85 10.22 13.66
C THR A 160 5.98 11.68 14.09
N LEU A 161 6.10 12.61 13.14
CA LEU A 161 6.13 14.05 13.43
C LEU A 161 4.82 14.53 14.04
N PHE A 162 3.68 14.10 13.50
CA PHE A 162 2.37 14.47 14.05
C PHE A 162 2.24 14.03 15.51
N LYS A 163 2.59 12.77 15.80
CA LYS A 163 2.59 12.26 17.18
C LYS A 163 3.55 13.05 18.06
N SER A 164 4.78 13.27 17.60
CA SER A 164 5.79 14.04 18.34
C SER A 164 5.31 15.46 18.67
N TRP A 165 4.70 16.16 17.71
CA TRP A 165 4.38 17.57 17.85
C TRP A 165 3.03 17.83 18.54
N PHE A 166 2.02 17.03 18.24
CA PHE A 166 0.63 17.31 18.63
C PHE A 166 0.06 16.32 19.65
N VAL A 167 0.77 15.23 19.97
CA VAL A 167 0.34 14.25 20.98
C VAL A 167 1.34 14.18 22.14
N ASP A 168 2.63 14.08 21.83
CA ASP A 168 3.70 14.00 22.83
C ASP A 168 4.25 15.39 23.22
N PHE A 169 3.87 16.44 22.49
CA PHE A 169 4.26 17.84 22.69
C PHE A 169 5.78 18.09 22.74
N ASP A 170 6.58 17.31 22.02
CA ASP A 170 8.04 17.40 22.06
C ASP A 170 8.60 18.82 21.79
N PRO A 171 8.09 19.60 20.81
CA PRO A 171 8.59 20.95 20.58
C PRO A 171 8.30 21.89 21.75
N VAL A 172 7.15 21.73 22.41
CA VAL A 172 6.72 22.55 23.56
C VAL A 172 7.58 22.21 24.78
N ILE A 173 7.84 20.91 25.00
CA ILE A 173 8.78 20.42 26.02
C ILE A 173 10.17 20.99 25.76
N ASP A 174 10.64 20.95 24.51
CA ASP A 174 11.97 21.45 24.18
C ASP A 174 12.08 22.97 24.44
N ASN A 175 11.03 23.73 24.13
CA ASN A 175 10.92 25.15 24.44
C ASN A 175 10.88 25.42 25.95
N ALA A 176 10.10 24.64 26.71
CA ALA A 176 10.01 24.77 28.15
C ALA A 176 11.36 24.50 28.84
N LEU A 177 12.07 23.45 28.42
CA LEU A 177 13.41 23.11 28.92
C LEU A 177 14.41 24.25 28.65
N ASP A 178 14.38 24.87 27.47
CA ASP A 178 15.30 25.97 27.12
C ASP A 178 14.97 27.28 27.83
N ALA A 179 13.68 27.53 28.10
CA ALA A 179 13.23 28.67 28.87
C ALA A 179 13.40 28.49 30.39
N GLY A 180 13.66 27.27 30.86
CA GLY A 180 13.67 26.95 32.29
C GLY A 180 12.26 26.94 32.91
N ASN A 181 11.22 26.75 32.09
CA ASN A 181 9.84 26.72 32.53
C ASN A 181 9.48 25.36 33.18
N PRO A 182 8.55 25.35 34.15
CA PRO A 182 8.11 24.11 34.76
C PRO A 182 7.38 23.22 33.74
N ILE A 183 7.67 21.91 33.79
CA ILE A 183 6.97 20.88 33.03
C ILE A 183 6.10 20.09 34.00
N PRO A 184 4.81 19.86 33.69
CA PRO A 184 3.91 19.09 34.55
C PRO A 184 4.41 17.67 34.82
N GLU A 185 4.13 17.14 36.01
CA GLU A 185 4.54 15.79 36.43
C GLU A 185 4.11 14.70 35.43
N ALA A 186 2.91 14.83 34.87
CA ALA A 186 2.36 13.93 33.86
C ALA A 186 3.21 13.84 32.56
N LEU A 187 4.02 14.86 32.27
CA LEU A 187 4.86 14.94 31.07
C LEU A 187 6.36 14.72 31.39
N GLN A 188 6.71 14.49 32.66
CA GLN A 188 8.10 14.44 33.09
C GLN A 188 8.89 13.29 32.45
N SER A 189 8.29 12.09 32.35
CA SER A 189 8.92 10.95 31.68
C SER A 189 9.26 11.25 30.21
N ARG A 190 8.40 12.05 29.54
CA ARG A 190 8.67 12.47 28.16
C ARG A 190 9.78 13.52 28.11
N ALA A 191 9.79 14.48 29.03
CA ALA A 191 10.84 15.49 29.14
C ALA A 191 12.23 14.88 29.38
N GLU A 192 12.34 13.86 30.22
CA GLU A 192 13.59 13.13 30.44
C GLU A 192 14.08 12.43 29.16
N LEU A 193 13.17 11.81 28.41
CA LEU A 193 13.49 11.21 27.10
C LEU A 193 13.99 12.28 26.12
N ARG A 194 13.31 13.44 26.06
CA ARG A 194 13.74 14.56 25.23
C ARG A 194 15.11 15.08 25.62
N GLN A 195 15.40 15.25 26.90
CA GLN A 195 16.70 15.70 27.36
C GLN A 195 17.83 14.74 26.95
N LYS A 196 17.60 13.42 27.03
CA LYS A 196 18.55 12.40 26.54
C LYS A 196 18.78 12.51 25.04
N ILE A 197 17.71 12.65 24.25
CA ILE A 197 17.79 12.81 22.79
C ILE A 197 18.56 14.07 22.43
N ARG A 198 18.27 15.19 23.10
CA ARG A 198 18.91 16.48 22.87
C ARG A 198 20.41 16.50 23.14
N ASN A 199 20.86 15.67 24.08
CA ASN A 199 22.27 15.51 24.43
C ASN A 199 23.02 14.55 23.49
N SER A 200 22.34 13.93 22.52
CA SER A 200 22.97 13.05 21.53
C SER A 200 23.70 13.87 20.46
N ALA A 201 24.79 13.30 19.92
CA ALA A 201 25.63 13.97 18.91
C ALA A 201 24.88 14.29 17.60
N ASP A 202 23.85 13.50 17.28
CA ASP A 202 23.07 13.62 16.04
C ASP A 202 21.79 14.45 16.21
N PHE A 203 21.58 15.06 17.39
CA PHE A 203 20.40 15.87 17.61
C PHE A 203 20.38 17.09 16.68
N LYS A 204 19.31 17.19 15.90
CA LYS A 204 19.01 18.35 15.07
C LYS A 204 17.77 19.02 15.62
N PRO A 205 17.89 20.24 16.21
CA PRO A 205 16.72 20.97 16.66
C PRO A 205 15.84 21.35 15.46
N LEU A 206 14.57 21.63 15.74
CA LEU A 206 13.68 22.20 14.73
C LEU A 206 14.23 23.54 14.22
N PRO A 207 14.01 23.86 12.93
CA PRO A 207 14.25 25.19 12.40
C PRO A 207 13.60 26.26 13.28
N ALA A 208 14.29 27.40 13.46
CA ALA A 208 13.88 28.42 14.43
C ALA A 208 12.49 29.01 14.15
N ASP A 209 12.12 29.15 12.89
CA ASP A 209 10.81 29.59 12.42
C ASP A 209 9.69 28.61 12.79
N ILE A 210 9.92 27.31 12.59
CA ILE A 210 8.98 26.26 12.98
C ILE A 210 8.89 26.16 14.50
N ARG A 211 10.03 26.23 15.18
CA ARG A 211 10.13 26.16 16.64
C ARG A 211 9.34 27.27 17.34
N ALA A 212 9.31 28.46 16.73
CA ALA A 212 8.58 29.62 17.23
C ALA A 212 7.04 29.46 17.16
N LEU A 213 6.52 28.48 16.40
CA LEU A 213 5.09 28.19 16.32
C LEU A 213 4.56 27.46 17.56
N PHE A 214 5.45 26.96 18.42
CA PHE A 214 5.10 26.20 19.62
C PHE A 214 5.33 27.04 20.87
N PRO A 215 4.41 27.04 21.85
CA PRO A 215 4.63 27.71 23.12
C PRO A 215 5.75 27.05 23.94
N ALA A 216 6.14 27.68 25.04
CA ALA A 216 7.15 27.18 25.98
C ALA A 216 6.58 26.80 27.35
N GLU A 217 5.26 26.76 27.47
CA GLU A 217 4.54 26.56 28.73
C GLU A 217 3.34 25.63 28.51
N PHE A 218 2.87 25.04 29.59
CA PHE A 218 1.68 24.20 29.63
C PHE A 218 0.63 24.81 30.57
N GLU A 219 -0.63 24.50 30.31
CA GLU A 219 -1.75 24.80 31.19
C GLU A 219 -2.66 23.58 31.36
N GLU A 220 -3.28 23.46 32.53
CA GLU A 220 -4.19 22.35 32.82
C GLU A 220 -5.57 22.67 32.25
N THR A 221 -6.12 21.73 31.49
CA THR A 221 -7.44 21.81 30.86
C THR A 221 -8.28 20.60 31.26
N GLU A 222 -9.56 20.60 30.88
CA GLU A 222 -10.45 19.45 31.10
C GLU A 222 -9.97 18.16 30.38
N LEU A 223 -9.09 18.28 29.37
CA LEU A 223 -8.48 17.14 28.66
C LEU A 223 -7.08 16.79 29.18
N GLY A 224 -6.64 17.42 30.27
CA GLY A 224 -5.30 17.29 30.83
C GLY A 224 -4.38 18.46 30.45
N TRP A 225 -3.07 18.24 30.59
CA TRP A 225 -2.05 19.26 30.35
C TRP A 225 -1.84 19.52 28.85
N MET A 226 -2.20 20.73 28.41
CA MET A 226 -2.08 21.17 27.02
C MET A 226 -1.03 22.28 26.88
N PRO A 227 -0.45 22.46 25.69
CA PRO A 227 0.39 23.62 25.41
C PRO A 227 -0.39 24.93 25.64
N LYS A 228 0.23 25.89 26.34
CA LYS A 228 -0.42 27.15 26.70
C LYS A 228 -0.93 27.91 25.47
N GLY A 229 -2.19 28.36 25.54
CA GLY A 229 -2.86 29.08 24.45
C GLY A 229 -3.56 28.18 23.43
N TRP A 230 -3.53 26.85 23.62
CA TRP A 230 -4.35 25.94 22.84
C TRP A 230 -5.77 25.91 23.42
N ILE A 231 -6.77 26.08 22.56
CA ILE A 231 -8.16 26.20 22.98
C ILE A 231 -8.83 24.83 22.87
N THR A 232 -9.44 24.39 23.97
CA THR A 232 -10.31 23.22 23.99
C THR A 232 -11.72 23.64 23.55
N THR A 233 -12.27 22.99 22.54
CA THR A 233 -13.61 23.27 22.02
C THR A 233 -14.30 21.99 21.55
N SER A 234 -15.63 22.03 21.45
CA SER A 234 -16.40 20.90 20.95
C SER A 234 -16.18 20.74 19.45
N PHE A 235 -16.12 19.49 18.99
CA PHE A 235 -16.04 19.19 17.55
C PHE A 235 -17.19 19.81 16.77
N ASN A 236 -18.40 19.88 17.35
CA ASN A 236 -19.59 20.47 16.73
C ASN A 236 -19.51 22.00 16.58
N ASP A 237 -18.63 22.68 17.34
CA ASP A 237 -18.44 24.13 17.23
C ASP A 237 -17.46 24.48 16.10
N LEU A 238 -16.60 23.53 15.72
CA LEU A 238 -15.56 23.70 14.70
C LEU A 238 -16.00 23.30 13.30
N ILE A 239 -16.94 22.36 13.18
CA ILE A 239 -17.30 21.78 11.90
C ILE A 239 -18.81 21.75 11.68
N GLU A 240 -19.21 21.89 10.42
CA GLU A 240 -20.58 21.64 9.98
C GLU A 240 -20.72 20.19 9.51
N LEU A 241 -21.61 19.43 10.16
CA LEU A 241 -21.91 18.06 9.76
C LEU A 241 -22.94 18.04 8.63
N ILE A 242 -22.51 17.60 7.45
CA ILE A 242 -23.36 17.46 6.27
C ILE A 242 -23.75 15.99 6.12
N GLY A 243 -25.06 15.70 6.17
CA GLY A 243 -25.60 14.38 5.86
C GLY A 243 -25.54 14.07 4.35
N GLY A 244 -25.30 12.81 4.01
CA GLY A 244 -25.38 12.30 2.63
C GLY A 244 -26.72 11.66 2.29
N GLY A 245 -26.89 11.28 1.03
CA GLY A 245 -28.06 10.56 0.54
C GLY A 245 -27.72 9.69 -0.67
N THR A 246 -28.51 8.62 -0.83
CA THR A 246 -28.43 7.71 -1.96
C THR A 246 -29.64 7.95 -2.85
N PRO A 247 -29.48 8.36 -4.13
CA PRO A 247 -30.59 8.35 -5.08
C PRO A 247 -31.20 6.95 -5.17
N LYS A 248 -32.48 6.84 -5.50
CA LYS A 248 -33.12 5.52 -5.63
C LYS A 248 -32.38 4.69 -6.68
N THR A 249 -31.84 3.54 -6.27
CA THR A 249 -31.09 2.64 -7.14
C THR A 249 -31.93 1.98 -8.22
N SER A 250 -33.25 1.95 -8.03
CA SER A 250 -34.22 1.39 -8.99
C SER A 250 -34.59 2.34 -10.13
N VAL A 251 -34.13 3.61 -10.10
CA VAL A 251 -34.44 4.62 -11.11
C VAL A 251 -33.17 4.85 -11.93
N GLU A 252 -33.08 4.24 -13.11
CA GLU A 252 -31.85 4.23 -13.92
C GLU A 252 -31.42 5.63 -14.35
N GLU A 253 -32.37 6.55 -14.55
CA GLU A 253 -32.15 7.94 -14.95
C GLU A 253 -31.37 8.76 -13.91
N PHE A 254 -31.28 8.28 -12.67
CA PHE A 254 -30.51 8.94 -11.60
C PHE A 254 -29.02 8.62 -11.65
N TRP A 255 -28.60 7.61 -12.41
CA TRP A 255 -27.26 7.05 -12.40
C TRP A 255 -26.56 7.24 -13.75
N ASN A 256 -25.25 6.97 -13.79
CA ASN A 256 -24.42 7.07 -14.98
C ASN A 256 -24.33 8.49 -15.58
N GLY A 257 -24.50 9.52 -14.74
CA GLY A 257 -24.23 10.92 -15.10
C GLY A 257 -22.77 11.32 -14.90
N ASP A 258 -22.54 12.63 -14.78
CA ASP A 258 -21.19 13.20 -14.66
C ASP A 258 -20.78 13.52 -13.22
N ILE A 259 -21.72 13.48 -12.25
CA ILE A 259 -21.47 13.90 -10.87
C ILE A 259 -20.93 12.71 -10.07
N PRO A 260 -19.69 12.74 -9.55
CA PRO A 260 -19.16 11.69 -8.68
C PRO A 260 -20.05 11.47 -7.45
N TRP A 261 -20.40 10.21 -7.17
CA TRP A 261 -21.19 9.84 -6.00
C TRP A 261 -20.36 8.95 -5.08
N PHE A 262 -19.93 9.52 -3.96
CA PHE A 262 -19.05 8.86 -3.00
C PHE A 262 -19.81 7.85 -2.15
N SER A 263 -19.21 6.67 -2.00
CA SER A 263 -19.64 5.62 -1.08
C SER A 263 -18.43 5.01 -0.35
N VAL A 264 -18.67 4.10 0.60
CA VAL A 264 -17.60 3.52 1.43
C VAL A 264 -16.56 2.73 0.60
N VAL A 265 -16.92 2.26 -0.60
CA VAL A 265 -15.98 1.57 -1.50
C VAL A 265 -14.98 2.53 -2.14
N ASP A 266 -15.33 3.82 -2.21
CA ASP A 266 -14.50 4.91 -2.72
C ASP A 266 -13.62 5.52 -1.64
N ALA A 267 -13.85 5.14 -0.37
CA ALA A 267 -13.01 5.59 0.73
C ALA A 267 -11.59 5.04 0.51
N PRO A 268 -10.57 5.91 0.49
CA PRO A 268 -9.24 5.48 0.09
C PRO A 268 -8.67 4.36 0.98
N SER A 269 -7.67 3.64 0.46
CA SER A 269 -6.85 2.73 1.27
C SER A 269 -6.06 3.51 2.32
N GLU A 270 -5.48 2.81 3.30
CA GLU A 270 -4.92 3.40 4.52
C GLU A 270 -3.99 4.61 4.30
N SER A 271 -3.22 4.67 3.20
CA SER A 271 -2.27 5.74 2.91
C SER A 271 -2.82 6.92 2.09
N ASP A 272 -3.99 6.78 1.45
CA ASP A 272 -4.53 7.80 0.57
C ASP A 272 -5.54 8.67 1.31
N VAL A 273 -5.51 9.98 1.06
CA VAL A 273 -6.41 10.94 1.72
C VAL A 273 -7.47 11.46 0.75
N TYR A 274 -7.15 11.55 -0.54
CA TYR A 274 -7.97 12.26 -1.52
C TYR A 274 -8.85 11.32 -2.35
N VAL A 275 -10.10 11.73 -2.55
CA VAL A 275 -11.00 11.11 -3.53
C VAL A 275 -10.84 11.86 -4.85
N LEU A 276 -10.23 11.20 -5.83
CA LEU A 276 -10.02 11.73 -7.18
C LEU A 276 -11.07 11.23 -8.19
N THR A 277 -11.78 10.17 -7.87
CA THR A 277 -12.88 9.63 -8.67
C THR A 277 -13.72 8.73 -7.78
N THR A 278 -14.92 8.41 -8.24
CA THR A 278 -15.82 7.44 -7.59
C THR A 278 -16.18 6.34 -8.58
N GLU A 279 -16.48 5.13 -8.08
CA GLU A 279 -16.94 3.99 -8.86
C GLU A 279 -18.25 4.32 -9.59
N LYS A 280 -19.14 5.05 -8.91
CA LYS A 280 -20.46 5.43 -9.43
C LYS A 280 -20.59 6.92 -9.58
N LYS A 281 -21.41 7.32 -10.53
CA LYS A 281 -21.79 8.71 -10.79
C LYS A 281 -23.30 8.83 -10.89
N ILE A 282 -23.80 9.99 -10.52
CA ILE A 282 -25.22 10.33 -10.56
C ILE A 282 -25.47 11.46 -11.56
N THR A 283 -26.70 11.55 -12.04
CA THR A 283 -27.16 12.67 -12.88
C THR A 283 -27.58 13.85 -12.03
N ILE A 284 -27.80 15.01 -12.66
CA ILE A 284 -28.40 16.16 -12.00
C ILE A 284 -29.79 15.84 -11.44
N GLU A 285 -30.54 14.98 -12.13
CA GLU A 285 -31.86 14.52 -11.69
C GLU A 285 -31.75 13.64 -10.43
N GLY A 286 -30.75 12.75 -10.38
CA GLY A 286 -30.46 11.94 -9.20
C GLY A 286 -30.04 12.77 -7.99
N LEU A 287 -29.27 13.84 -8.21
CA LEU A 287 -28.92 14.80 -7.16
C LEU A 287 -30.17 15.53 -6.64
N ASN A 288 -31.00 16.08 -7.54
CA ASN A 288 -32.18 16.86 -7.19
C ASN A 288 -33.28 16.04 -6.50
N ASN A 289 -33.36 14.73 -6.80
CA ASN A 289 -34.37 13.81 -6.24
C ASN A 289 -33.84 12.94 -5.08
N SER A 290 -32.76 13.36 -4.42
CA SER A 290 -32.22 12.67 -3.26
C SER A 290 -31.74 13.64 -2.18
N SER A 291 -31.37 13.10 -1.02
CA SER A 291 -30.72 13.89 0.04
C SER A 291 -29.22 14.07 -0.19
N ALA A 292 -28.69 13.66 -1.35
CA ALA A 292 -27.28 13.85 -1.68
C ALA A 292 -26.92 15.35 -1.71
N LYS A 293 -25.67 15.66 -1.38
CA LYS A 293 -25.15 17.03 -1.33
C LYS A 293 -23.92 17.12 -2.21
N LEU A 294 -23.84 18.18 -3.00
CA LEU A 294 -22.64 18.50 -3.73
C LEU A 294 -21.62 19.10 -2.76
N LEU A 295 -20.45 18.48 -2.67
CA LEU A 295 -19.40 18.89 -1.75
C LEU A 295 -18.36 19.71 -2.49
N ARG A 296 -17.76 20.68 -1.80
CA ARG A 296 -16.64 21.46 -2.33
C ARG A 296 -15.33 20.66 -2.19
N LYS A 297 -14.36 20.97 -3.04
CA LYS A 297 -12.98 20.49 -2.85
C LYS A 297 -12.45 20.89 -1.48
N GLY A 298 -11.73 20.00 -0.83
CA GLY A 298 -11.24 20.14 0.54
C GLY A 298 -12.25 19.76 1.62
N THR A 299 -13.50 19.40 1.29
CA THR A 299 -14.43 18.84 2.28
C THR A 299 -13.97 17.45 2.72
N THR A 300 -13.92 17.22 4.03
CA THR A 300 -13.68 15.90 4.62
C THR A 300 -14.97 15.08 4.68
N ILE A 301 -14.92 13.84 4.20
CA ILE A 301 -15.97 12.85 4.30
C ILE A 301 -15.55 11.81 5.32
N ILE A 302 -16.47 11.40 6.20
CA ILE A 302 -16.27 10.30 7.14
C ILE A 302 -17.36 9.24 6.96
N SER A 303 -16.98 7.97 6.90
CA SER A 303 -17.95 6.88 6.82
C SER A 303 -18.64 6.66 8.17
N ALA A 304 -19.96 6.80 8.18
CA ALA A 304 -20.79 6.54 9.36
C ALA A 304 -21.42 5.13 9.38
N ARG A 305 -21.37 4.38 8.26
CA ARG A 305 -21.94 3.03 8.11
C ARG A 305 -21.01 2.15 7.27
N GLY A 306 -21.07 0.83 7.49
CA GLY A 306 -20.12 -0.12 6.89
C GLY A 306 -18.80 -0.13 7.65
N THR A 307 -17.68 0.12 6.98
CA THR A 307 -16.38 0.35 7.63
C THR A 307 -16.36 1.76 8.25
N VAL A 308 -16.85 1.89 9.48
CA VAL A 308 -16.97 3.17 10.20
C VAL A 308 -15.60 3.82 10.44
N GLY A 309 -15.55 5.14 10.30
CA GLY A 309 -14.37 5.93 10.65
C GLY A 309 -13.33 6.08 9.54
N LYS A 310 -13.61 5.60 8.33
CA LYS A 310 -12.77 5.93 7.17
C LYS A 310 -12.98 7.38 6.79
N CYS A 311 -11.89 8.11 6.67
CA CYS A 311 -11.87 9.50 6.25
C CYS A 311 -11.40 9.63 4.80
N ALA A 312 -11.91 10.62 4.10
CA ALA A 312 -11.46 10.99 2.77
C ALA A 312 -11.63 12.49 2.55
N MET A 313 -10.90 13.08 1.62
CA MET A 313 -10.95 14.51 1.29
C MET A 313 -11.30 14.69 -0.18
N VAL A 314 -12.30 15.52 -0.46
CA VAL A 314 -12.78 15.75 -1.83
C VAL A 314 -11.72 16.50 -2.64
N ALA A 315 -11.30 15.95 -3.78
CA ALA A 315 -10.36 16.60 -4.70
C ALA A 315 -10.90 16.82 -6.13
N VAL A 316 -12.06 16.23 -6.45
CA VAL A 316 -12.78 16.42 -7.72
C VAL A 316 -14.06 17.19 -7.57
#